data_AF-A0A0E0ML22-F1
#
_entry.id   AF-A0A0E0ML22-F1
#
_cell.length_a   1.000
_cell.length_b   1.000
_cell.length_c   1.000
_cell.angle_alpha   90.00
_cell.angle_beta   90.00
_cell.angle_gamma   90.00
#
_symmetry.space_group_name_H-M   'P 1'
#
loop_
_entity.id
_entity.type
_entity.pdbx_description
1 polymer ?
#
loop_
_entity_poly.entity_id
_entity_poly.type
_entity_poly.pdbx_seq_one_letter_code
_entity_poly.pdbx_strand_id
1 'polypeptide(L)'
;MADSLGSVKNIAELALKIKQAVETVRQNKQECLQIRKRVVRVSSILSQLEDTVITRNNPAMAAALEELDETLRHAHTLIAACQEKNIVCLFCAATTLSNKLRRVKDDISDQMMEGMFATSVHVTIVLKRIQDDVDYARPPRVPIKGWPLMI
;
A
#
# COMPACT_ATOMS: atom_id res chain seq x y z
N MET A 1 -19.09 4.15 11.04
CA MET A 1 -18.50 4.03 9.69
C MET A 1 -17.27 4.91 9.68
N ALA A 2 -16.07 4.32 9.60
CA ALA A 2 -14.84 5.09 9.55
C ALA A 2 -14.78 5.85 8.21
N ASP A 3 -14.52 7.16 8.27
CA ASP A 3 -14.24 7.96 7.09
C ASP A 3 -12.82 7.62 6.62
N SER A 4 -12.69 7.09 5.40
CA SER A 4 -11.40 6.75 4.79
C SER A 4 -10.42 7.92 4.81
N LEU A 5 -10.91 9.16 4.73
CA LEU A 5 -10.07 10.36 4.82
C LEU A 5 -9.47 10.53 6.21
N GLY A 6 -10.23 10.20 7.26
CA GLY A 6 -9.75 10.18 8.64
C GLY A 6 -8.62 9.16 8.82
N SER A 7 -8.77 7.96 8.25
CA SER A 7 -7.74 6.91 8.31
C SER A 7 -6.45 7.33 7.59
N VAL A 8 -6.53 7.96 6.41
CA VAL A 8 -5.33 8.45 5.69
C VAL A 8 -4.57 9.49 6.52
N LYS A 9 -5.27 10.42 7.18
CA LYS A 9 -4.65 11.42 8.06
C LYS A 9 -3.96 10.77 9.26
N ASN A 10 -4.63 9.82 9.90
CA ASN A 10 -4.07 9.09 11.03
C ASN A 10 -2.79 8.33 10.64
N ILE A 11 -2.80 7.67 9.47
CA ILE A 11 -1.64 6.96 8.91
C ILE A 11 -0.48 7.94 8.65
N ALA A 12 -0.74 9.12 8.08
CA ALA A 12 0.28 10.13 7.85
C ALA A 12 0.90 10.64 9.16
N GLU A 13 0.08 10.87 10.20
CA GLU A 13 0.57 11.27 11.51
C GLU A 13 1.42 10.18 12.18
N LEU A 14 0.95 8.92 12.13
CA LEU A 14 1.70 7.75 12.61
C LEU A 14 3.03 7.58 11.89
N ALA A 15 3.07 7.82 10.58
CA ALA A 15 4.30 7.75 9.80
C ALA A 15 5.35 8.76 10.29
N LEU A 16 4.93 9.98 10.65
CA LEU A 16 5.81 10.98 11.24
C LEU A 16 6.32 10.55 12.62
N LYS A 17 5.43 10.05 13.49
CA LYS A 17 5.81 9.55 14.82
C LYS A 17 6.81 8.39 14.72
N ILE A 18 6.57 7.42 13.84
CA ILE A 18 7.49 6.31 13.56
C ILE A 18 8.84 6.84 13.05
N LYS A 19 8.84 7.78 12.11
CA LYS A 19 10.07 8.38 11.59
C LYS A 19 10.93 8.97 12.72
N GLN A 20 10.32 9.74 13.62
CA GLN A 20 10.99 10.35 14.78
C GLN A 20 11.44 9.29 15.80
N ALA A 21 10.58 8.33 16.13
CA ALA A 21 10.89 7.30 17.11
C ALA A 21 12.10 6.44 16.70
N VAL A 22 12.26 6.15 15.41
CA VAL A 22 13.40 5.38 14.87
C VAL A 22 14.73 6.11 15.01
N GLU A 23 14.75 7.44 15.18
CA GLU A 23 16.01 8.18 15.36
C GLU A 23 16.64 7.93 16.74
N THR A 24 15.84 7.51 17.72
CA THR A 24 16.29 7.33 19.11
C THR A 24 16.39 5.87 19.55
N VAL A 25 16.10 4.91 18.66
CA VAL A 25 16.18 3.46 18.99
C VAL A 25 17.62 3.03 19.28
N ARG A 26 17.75 2.15 20.26
CA ARG A 26 19.04 1.60 20.72
C ARG A 26 19.22 0.14 20.35
N GLN A 27 18.11 -0.55 20.06
CA GLN A 27 18.06 -1.97 19.69
C GLN A 27 17.41 -2.15 18.33
N ASN A 28 17.69 -3.27 17.66
CA ASN A 28 17.05 -3.66 16.39
C ASN A 28 17.03 -2.51 15.37
N LYS A 29 18.13 -1.74 15.32
CA LYS A 29 18.21 -0.48 14.58
C LYS A 29 17.99 -0.70 13.09
N GLN A 30 18.53 -1.78 12.54
CA GLN A 30 18.38 -2.10 11.13
C GLN A 30 16.93 -2.40 10.77
N GLU A 31 16.23 -3.19 11.58
CA GLU A 31 14.83 -3.56 11.43
C GLU A 31 13.93 -2.32 11.54
N CYS A 32 14.16 -1.49 12.56
CA CYS A 32 13.45 -0.23 12.76
C CYS A 32 13.65 0.74 11.57
N LEU A 33 14.87 0.83 11.03
CA LEU A 33 15.15 1.63 9.83
C LEU A 33 14.44 1.10 8.58
N GLN A 34 14.33 -0.22 8.42
CA GLN A 34 13.58 -0.81 7.31
C GLN A 34 12.07 -0.54 7.42
N ILE A 35 11.51 -0.64 8.63
CA ILE A 35 10.11 -0.28 8.88
C ILE A 35 9.88 1.19 8.56
N ARG A 36 10.74 2.10 9.06
CA ARG A 36 10.66 3.52 8.69
C ARG A 36 10.61 3.74 7.18
N LYS A 37 11.49 3.07 6.41
CA LYS A 37 11.51 3.18 4.95
C LYS A 37 10.18 2.74 4.32
N ARG A 38 9.60 1.63 4.80
CA ARG A 38 8.31 1.12 4.33
C ARG A 38 7.18 2.10 4.66
N VAL A 39 7.10 2.54 5.90
CA VAL A 39 6.05 3.46 6.38
C VAL A 39 6.08 4.80 5.64
N VAL A 40 7.26 5.38 5.44
CA VAL A 40 7.42 6.62 4.66
C VAL A 40 6.94 6.44 3.22
N ARG A 41 7.27 5.30 2.59
CA ARG A 41 6.84 5.02 1.21
C ARG A 41 5.32 4.87 1.12
N VAL A 42 4.72 4.10 2.03
CA VAL A 42 3.27 3.89 2.08
C VAL A 42 2.54 5.22 2.33
N SER A 43 2.96 5.99 3.33
CA SER A 43 2.37 7.30 3.62
C SER A 43 2.47 8.26 2.43
N SER A 44 3.61 8.32 1.73
CA SER A 44 3.76 9.16 0.53
C SER A 44 2.86 8.75 -0.63
N ILE A 45 2.50 7.47 -0.74
CA ILE A 45 1.53 6.99 -1.74
C ILE A 45 0.12 7.38 -1.31
N LEU A 46 -0.23 7.15 -0.04
CA LEU A 46 -1.55 7.45 0.50
C LEU A 46 -1.89 8.94 0.51
N SER A 47 -0.92 9.83 0.74
CA SER A 47 -1.14 11.28 0.64
C SER A 47 -1.54 11.74 -0.77
N GLN A 48 -1.23 10.97 -1.83
CA GLN A 48 -1.71 11.26 -3.18
C GLN A 48 -3.19 10.87 -3.37
N LEU A 49 -3.73 9.99 -2.50
CA LEU A 49 -5.12 9.53 -2.54
C LEU A 49 -6.06 10.39 -1.69
N GLU A 50 -5.51 11.22 -0.81
CA GLU A 50 -6.24 12.08 0.13
C GLU A 50 -7.20 13.06 -0.58
N ASP A 51 -6.88 13.45 -1.82
CA ASP A 51 -7.67 14.35 -2.67
C ASP A 51 -8.63 13.64 -3.65
N THR A 52 -8.70 12.30 -3.66
CA THR A 52 -9.50 11.56 -4.66
C THR A 52 -10.88 11.16 -4.13
N VAL A 53 -11.92 11.40 -4.95
CA VAL A 53 -13.32 11.02 -4.66
C VAL A 53 -13.49 9.51 -4.43
N ILE A 54 -12.58 8.69 -4.99
CA ILE A 54 -12.59 7.23 -4.87
C ILE A 54 -12.33 6.76 -3.43
N THR A 55 -11.53 7.50 -2.66
CA THR A 55 -11.23 7.18 -1.26
C THR A 55 -12.46 7.32 -0.37
N ARG A 56 -13.36 8.27 -0.66
CA ARG A 56 -14.53 8.59 0.20
C ARG A 56 -15.63 7.53 0.23
N ASN A 57 -15.81 6.73 -0.82
CA ASN A 57 -17.03 5.94 -1.02
C ASN A 57 -16.80 4.42 -1.20
N ASN A 58 -15.60 3.91 -0.95
CA ASN A 58 -15.30 2.47 -1.06
C ASN A 58 -15.13 1.82 0.33
N PRO A 59 -16.08 0.98 0.79
CA PRO A 59 -16.01 0.35 2.11
C PRO A 59 -14.87 -0.66 2.26
N ALA A 60 -14.45 -1.33 1.17
CA ALA A 60 -13.30 -2.23 1.21
C ALA A 60 -11.98 -1.45 1.38
N MET A 61 -11.90 -0.27 0.76
CA MET A 61 -10.76 0.64 0.95
C MET A 61 -10.74 1.18 2.40
N ALA A 62 -11.88 1.57 2.95
CA ALA A 62 -11.98 2.03 4.33
C ALA A 62 -11.48 0.97 5.32
N ALA A 63 -11.90 -0.29 5.14
CA ALA A 63 -11.46 -1.41 5.97
C ALA A 63 -9.95 -1.68 5.84
N ALA A 64 -9.41 -1.67 4.62
CA ALA A 64 -7.97 -1.88 4.41
C ALA A 64 -7.12 -0.75 5.03
N LEU A 65 -7.61 0.50 4.97
CA LEU A 65 -6.94 1.64 5.60
C LEU A 65 -7.01 1.57 7.13
N GLU A 66 -8.10 1.07 7.70
CA GLU A 66 -8.24 0.84 9.14
C GLU A 66 -7.28 -0.26 9.63
N GLU A 67 -7.19 -1.38 8.90
CA GLU A 67 -6.24 -2.46 9.20
C GLU A 67 -4.78 -1.98 9.12
N LEU A 68 -4.47 -1.14 8.13
CA LEU A 68 -3.16 -0.52 8.02
C LEU A 68 -2.87 0.46 9.16
N ASP A 69 -3.84 1.29 9.57
CA ASP A 69 -3.68 2.19 10.72
C ASP A 69 -3.33 1.40 12.00
N GLU A 70 -4.05 0.31 12.26
CA GLU A 70 -3.79 -0.55 13.43
C GLU A 70 -2.40 -1.20 13.35
N THR A 71 -2.01 -1.69 12.18
CA THR A 71 -0.67 -2.26 11.95
C THR A 71 0.43 -1.22 12.23
N LEU A 72 0.23 0.04 11.84
CA LEU A 72 1.17 1.12 12.11
C LEU A 72 1.21 1.51 13.59
N ARG A 73 0.08 1.49 14.30
CA ARG A 73 0.05 1.68 15.76
C ARG A 73 0.84 0.60 16.48
N HIS A 74 0.68 -0.64 16.05
CA HIS A 74 1.46 -1.75 16.58
C HIS A 74 2.95 -1.57 16.31
N ALA A 75 3.32 -1.23 15.07
CA ALA A 75 4.71 -0.96 14.70
C ALA A 75 5.34 0.16 15.54
N HIS A 76 4.61 1.27 15.75
CA HIS A 76 5.06 2.37 16.60
C HIS A 76 5.32 1.93 18.04
N THR A 77 4.44 1.09 18.61
CA THR A 77 4.59 0.53 19.96
C THR A 77 5.84 -0.35 20.07
N LEU A 78 6.10 -1.20 19.08
CA LEU A 78 7.31 -2.04 19.03
C LEU A 78 8.58 -1.19 18.88
N ILE A 79 8.53 -0.12 18.08
CA ILE A 79 9.66 0.81 17.92
C ILE A 79 9.94 1.57 19.22
N ALA A 80 8.92 1.97 19.97
CA ALA A 80 9.10 2.57 21.29
C ALA A 80 9.81 1.60 22.26
N ALA A 81 9.46 0.31 22.24
CA ALA A 81 10.17 -0.70 23.03
C ALA A 81 11.67 -0.84 22.65
N CYS A 82 12.04 -0.60 21.39
CA CYS A 82 13.44 -0.57 20.95
C CYS A 82 14.25 0.62 21.53
N GLN A 83 13.60 1.60 22.17
CA GLN A 83 14.25 2.74 22.83
C GLN A 83 14.64 2.44 24.28
N GLU A 84 14.03 1.43 24.92
CA GLU A 84 14.23 1.12 26.34
C GLU A 84 15.63 0.58 26.67
N LYS A 85 16.08 0.86 27.89
CA LYS A 85 17.48 0.68 28.37
C LYS A 85 17.76 -0.63 29.12
N ASN A 86 16.84 -1.57 29.24
CA ASN A 86 16.99 -2.64 30.23
C ASN A 86 17.92 -3.80 29.79
N ILE A 87 19.24 -3.64 30.01
CA ILE A 87 20.37 -4.40 29.42
C ILE A 87 20.31 -5.93 29.66
N VAL A 88 19.63 -6.41 30.70
CA VAL A 88 19.64 -7.84 31.07
C VAL A 88 18.45 -8.63 30.47
N CYS A 89 17.34 -7.96 30.16
CA CYS A 89 16.21 -8.53 29.38
C CYS A 89 16.36 -8.26 27.87
N LEU A 90 17.32 -7.41 27.50
CA LEU A 90 17.52 -6.84 26.17
C LEU A 90 17.65 -7.90 25.07
N PHE A 91 18.40 -8.98 25.28
CA PHE A 91 18.62 -9.99 24.22
C PHE A 91 17.40 -10.91 24.00
N CYS A 92 16.70 -11.31 25.07
CA CYS A 92 15.48 -12.13 24.98
C CYS A 92 14.31 -11.31 24.41
N ALA A 93 14.14 -10.08 24.89
CA ALA A 93 13.15 -9.14 24.38
C ALA A 93 13.47 -8.71 22.95
N ALA A 94 14.73 -8.40 22.62
CA ALA A 94 15.12 -8.03 21.25
C ALA A 94 14.91 -9.17 20.26
N THR A 95 15.16 -10.43 20.63
CA THR A 95 14.89 -11.57 19.72
C THR A 95 13.39 -11.70 19.45
N THR A 96 12.56 -11.58 20.49
CA THR A 96 11.10 -11.62 20.36
C THR A 96 10.57 -10.43 19.56
N LEU A 97 11.13 -9.24 19.81
CA LEU A 97 10.78 -8.00 19.15
C LEU A 97 11.22 -7.98 17.68
N SER A 98 12.43 -8.42 17.38
CA SER A 98 12.95 -8.58 16.02
C SER A 98 12.08 -9.56 15.21
N ASN A 99 11.64 -10.67 15.83
CA ASN A 99 10.68 -11.58 15.18
C ASN A 99 9.34 -10.89 14.86
N LYS A 100 8.82 -10.06 15.75
CA LYS A 100 7.58 -9.29 15.49
C LYS A 100 7.78 -8.23 14.41
N LEU A 101 8.89 -7.48 14.44
CA LEU A 101 9.24 -6.48 13.44
C LEU A 101 9.43 -7.13 12.05
N ARG A 102 10.01 -8.34 12.01
CA ARG A 102 10.13 -9.12 10.78
C ARG A 102 8.78 -9.51 10.21
N ARG A 103 7.85 -9.96 11.06
CA ARG A 103 6.47 -10.27 10.65
C ARG A 103 5.76 -9.06 10.06
N VAL A 104 5.76 -7.93 10.75
CA VAL A 104 5.14 -6.69 10.24
C VAL A 104 5.72 -6.28 8.89
N LYS A 105 7.05 -6.41 8.69
CA LYS A 105 7.69 -6.15 7.39
C LYS A 105 7.20 -7.12 6.31
N ASP A 106 7.07 -8.39 6.64
CA ASP A 106 6.60 -9.44 5.72
C ASP A 106 5.13 -9.17 5.36
N ASP A 107 4.25 -8.94 6.35
CA ASP A 107 2.83 -8.61 6.16
C ASP A 107 2.65 -7.37 5.26
N ILE A 108 3.38 -6.28 5.50
CA ILE A 108 3.35 -5.08 4.64
C ILE A 108 3.75 -5.41 3.19
N SER A 109 4.74 -6.28 3.02
CA SER A 109 5.23 -6.65 1.69
C SER A 109 4.24 -7.55 0.96
N ASP A 110 3.60 -8.47 1.69
CA ASP A 110 2.60 -9.40 1.17
C ASP A 110 1.32 -8.64 0.77
N GLN A 111 0.79 -7.80 1.66
CA GLN A 111 -0.37 -6.95 1.38
C GLN A 111 -0.14 -6.02 0.18
N MET A 112 1.06 -5.43 0.06
CA MET A 112 1.41 -4.58 -1.08
C MET A 112 1.44 -5.37 -2.40
N MET A 113 1.95 -6.60 -2.36
CA MET A 113 2.01 -7.49 -3.52
C MET A 113 0.62 -7.95 -3.96
N GLU A 114 -0.26 -8.27 -3.01
CA GLU A 114 -1.67 -8.59 -3.28
C GLU A 114 -2.39 -7.41 -3.94
N GLY A 115 -2.23 -6.20 -3.42
CA GLY A 115 -2.80 -4.99 -4.00
C GLY A 115 -2.31 -4.70 -5.43
N MET A 116 -1.01 -4.91 -5.70
CA MET A 116 -0.45 -4.79 -7.05
C MET A 116 -1.03 -5.83 -8.02
N PHE A 117 -1.18 -7.09 -7.57
CA PHE A 117 -1.76 -8.15 -8.39
C PHE A 117 -3.23 -7.85 -8.73
N ALA A 118 -4.04 -7.50 -7.72
CA ALA A 118 -5.44 -7.13 -7.91
C ALA A 118 -5.61 -5.96 -8.89
N THR A 119 -4.75 -4.95 -8.78
CA THR A 119 -4.75 -3.79 -9.68
C THR A 119 -4.42 -4.20 -11.12
N SER A 120 -3.40 -5.06 -11.31
CA SER A 120 -3.00 -5.54 -12.64
C SER A 120 -4.11 -6.35 -13.32
N VAL A 121 -4.78 -7.23 -12.57
CA VAL A 121 -5.95 -7.98 -13.06
C VAL A 121 -7.08 -7.03 -13.44
N HIS A 122 -7.39 -6.04 -12.58
CA HIS A 122 -8.44 -5.07 -12.84
C HIS A 122 -8.20 -4.26 -14.12
N VAL A 123 -6.97 -3.74 -14.30
CA VAL A 123 -6.56 -3.00 -15.51
C VAL A 123 -6.71 -3.88 -16.76
N THR A 124 -6.29 -5.15 -16.68
CA THR A 124 -6.40 -6.09 -17.80
C THR A 124 -7.86 -6.34 -18.20
N ILE A 125 -8.76 -6.49 -17.22
CA ILE A 125 -10.20 -6.66 -17.47
C ILE A 125 -10.78 -5.41 -18.14
N VAL A 126 -10.47 -4.22 -17.62
CA VAL A 126 -10.95 -2.95 -18.18
C VAL A 126 -10.44 -2.76 -19.60
N LEU A 127 -9.15 -3.02 -19.87
CA LEU A 127 -8.58 -2.93 -21.20
C LEU A 127 -9.24 -3.90 -22.18
N LYS A 128 -9.50 -5.15 -21.78
CA LYS A 128 -10.25 -6.09 -22.62
C LYS A 128 -11.65 -5.59 -22.93
N ARG A 129 -12.38 -5.07 -21.95
CA ARG A 129 -13.72 -4.51 -22.18
C ARG A 129 -13.70 -3.33 -23.15
N ILE A 130 -12.71 -2.44 -23.04
CA ILE A 130 -12.54 -1.33 -23.98
C ILE A 130 -12.19 -1.85 -25.38
N GLN A 131 -11.30 -2.84 -25.47
CA GLN A 131 -10.92 -3.45 -26.74
C GLN A 131 -12.12 -4.11 -27.43
N ASP A 132 -12.93 -4.84 -26.68
CA ASP A 132 -14.16 -5.47 -27.18
C ASP A 132 -15.17 -4.42 -27.68
N ASP A 133 -15.33 -3.30 -26.96
CA ASP A 133 -16.21 -2.19 -27.35
C ASP A 133 -15.70 -1.47 -28.62
N VAL A 134 -14.38 -1.25 -28.72
CA VAL A 134 -13.73 -0.69 -29.91
C VAL A 134 -13.84 -1.63 -31.11
N ASP A 135 -13.71 -2.94 -30.91
CA ASP A 135 -13.83 -3.92 -31.99
C ASP A 135 -15.31 -4.09 -32.43
N TYR A 136 -16.28 -3.94 -31.52
CA TYR A 136 -17.70 -3.91 -31.87
C TYR A 136 -18.08 -2.63 -32.64
N ALA A 137 -17.47 -1.49 -32.32
CA ALA A 137 -17.69 -0.23 -33.02
C ALA A 137 -16.96 -0.12 -34.37
N ARG A 138 -16.07 -1.06 -34.71
CA ARG A 138 -15.32 -1.02 -35.98
C ARG A 138 -16.19 -1.57 -37.12
N PRO A 139 -16.50 -0.77 -38.16
CA PRO A 139 -17.26 -1.28 -39.31
C PRO A 139 -16.48 -2.39 -40.02
N PRO A 140 -17.16 -3.43 -40.55
CA PRO A 140 -16.52 -4.53 -41.24
C PRO A 140 -15.70 -4.00 -42.42
N ARG A 141 -14.46 -4.47 -42.56
CA ARG A 141 -13.61 -4.12 -43.72
C ARG A 141 -14.23 -4.76 -44.96
N VAL A 142 -14.92 -3.93 -45.75
CA VAL A 142 -15.45 -4.35 -47.05
C VAL A 142 -14.28 -4.47 -48.02
N PRO A 143 -14.05 -5.62 -48.66
CA PRO A 143 -13.03 -5.71 -49.71
C PRO A 143 -13.43 -4.80 -50.87
N ILE A 144 -12.57 -3.84 -51.21
CA ILE A 144 -12.77 -2.97 -52.37
C ILE A 144 -12.60 -3.85 -53.63
N LYS A 145 -13.71 -4.38 -54.15
CA LYS A 145 -13.71 -5.04 -55.46
C LYS A 145 -13.84 -3.99 -56.56
N GLY A 146 -12.74 -3.82 -57.30
CA GLY A 146 -12.66 -3.44 -58.71
C GLY A 146 -13.48 -2.23 -59.17
N TRP A 147 -12.81 -1.09 -59.34
CA TRP A 147 -13.28 -0.09 -60.30
C TRP A 147 -13.17 -0.65 -61.72
N PRO A 148 -14.22 -0.58 -62.55
CA PRO A 148 -14.10 -0.92 -63.95
C PRO A 148 -13.26 0.17 -64.63
N LEU A 149 -12.10 -0.21 -65.17
CA LEU A 149 -11.36 0.61 -66.13
C LEU A 149 -12.24 0.76 -67.37
N MET A 150 -12.73 1.97 -67.62
CA MET A 150 -13.33 2.34 -68.90
C MET A 150 -12.26 2.24 -70.00
N ILE A 151 -12.47 1.33 -70.96
CA ILE A 151 -11.96 1.39 -72.33
C ILE A 151 -13.11 0.98 -73.25
#